data_AF-A0A815YL09-F1
#
_entry.id   AF-A0A815YL09-F1
#
_cell.length_a   1.000
_cell.length_b   1.000
_cell.length_c   1.000
_cell.angle_alpha   90.00
_cell.angle_beta   90.00
_cell.angle_gamma   90.00
#
_symmetry.space_group_name_H-M   'P 1'
#
loop_
_entity.id
_entity.type
_entity.pdbx_description
1 polymer ?
#
loop_
_entity_poly.entity_id
_entity_poly.type
_entity_poly.pdbx_seq_one_letter_code
_entity_poly.pdbx_strand_id
1 'polypeptide(L)'
;MLLFYILLLLIGFSESREHEISINEETPINTIIFDLNSLSSSLITYQLLESSSLLYFNSTTNLISISKRIDRDTLCPNDDLCSKCYLTIKLYDMFYYDILLLKFQINDINDNQPIFSSNTYSISLTENNMPGMKIRLSKAEDIDCLINGVQLYELTYVYNNRVIISSINLFHPQKQNQTNQPFYLMYDINSDLYLIINMSLDRELQSEYIFTITANDYKYTTSTKLTLTVLDVNDHNPKFSQTIYTVNISYSTPIGTILTKLTAYDADSEENAHIYYSLLSIDGYKLETNEKNELFQLNSYTGELSIISKLNHLDTKNIFKLVIGASDGTHNAIPALTTVYINIQNDLLNDNQSLIQLTFGSNNVSKNFSEVYISENLPNATFIAYIKSNSNLQLITHEGFFLQKLTENSFTLLTDRIYDREKCSSYNVHLRNENIERKFQIIVTDINDCKPIWNSSILNIDLDLYIQLNEPIVLTLNATDYDENSHVGYRKKKYIMATMDNINIKSINIKLYIRI
;
A
#
# COMPACT_ATOMS: atom_id res chain seq x y z
N MET A 1 -0.25 94.17 -12.57
CA MET A 1 0.14 92.79 -12.19
C MET A 1 0.01 92.55 -10.68
N LEU A 2 -1.08 93.00 -10.04
CA LEU A 2 -1.36 92.69 -8.62
C LEU A 2 -2.83 92.31 -8.38
N LEU A 3 -3.73 92.56 -9.33
CA LEU A 3 -5.14 92.14 -9.23
C LEU A 3 -5.43 90.72 -9.76
N PHE A 4 -4.48 90.09 -10.46
CA PHE A 4 -4.67 88.72 -10.97
C PHE A 4 -4.20 87.63 -9.98
N TYR A 5 -3.42 88.02 -8.96
CA TYR A 5 -2.93 87.10 -7.91
C TYR A 5 -3.88 87.00 -6.71
N ILE A 6 -4.87 87.89 -6.60
CA ILE A 6 -5.86 87.87 -5.50
C ILE A 6 -7.15 87.11 -5.91
N LEU A 7 -7.34 86.82 -7.20
CA LEU A 7 -8.46 85.99 -7.68
C LEU A 7 -8.15 84.48 -7.73
N LEU A 8 -6.90 84.07 -7.48
CA LEU A 8 -6.46 82.67 -7.41
C LEU A 8 -6.20 82.18 -5.96
N LEU A 9 -6.47 83.02 -4.96
CA LEU A 9 -6.44 82.69 -3.53
C LEU A 9 -7.85 82.52 -2.92
N LEU A 10 -8.88 82.42 -3.78
CA LEU A 10 -10.28 82.09 -3.44
C LEU A 10 -10.77 80.83 -4.18
N ILE A 11 -9.85 79.94 -4.56
CA ILE A 11 -10.15 78.52 -4.68
C ILE A 11 -9.41 77.92 -3.50
N GLY A 12 -10.10 77.88 -2.35
CA GLY A 12 -9.66 77.02 -1.27
C GLY A 12 -9.45 75.65 -1.86
N PHE A 13 -8.23 75.13 -1.78
CA PHE A 13 -8.03 73.69 -1.73
C PHE A 13 -8.83 73.23 -0.52
N SER A 14 -10.09 72.86 -0.73
CA SER A 14 -10.82 72.15 0.30
C SER A 14 -10.15 70.79 0.37
N GLU A 15 -9.49 70.52 1.50
CA GLU A 15 -9.05 69.18 1.83
C GLU A 15 -10.31 68.32 1.85
N SER A 16 -10.48 67.48 0.82
CA SER A 16 -11.61 66.56 0.75
C SER A 16 -11.67 65.78 2.04
N ARG A 17 -12.78 65.90 2.78
CA ARG A 17 -13.00 65.11 3.99
C ARG A 17 -13.14 63.65 3.59
N GLU A 18 -12.24 62.82 4.07
CA GLU A 18 -12.27 61.37 3.82
C GLU A 18 -12.77 60.66 5.07
N HIS A 19 -13.71 59.72 4.91
CA HIS A 19 -14.16 58.83 5.97
C HIS A 19 -14.12 57.39 5.49
N GLU A 20 -13.49 56.53 6.30
CA GLU A 20 -13.36 55.11 6.05
C GLU A 20 -14.34 54.33 6.93
N ILE A 21 -15.07 53.41 6.33
CA ILE A 21 -16.14 52.63 6.95
C ILE A 21 -15.93 51.17 6.57
N SER A 22 -15.95 50.25 7.52
CA SER A 22 -15.86 48.83 7.22
C SER A 22 -17.26 48.21 7.07
N ILE A 23 -17.46 47.43 6.01
CA ILE A 23 -18.66 46.62 5.81
C ILE A 23 -18.25 45.20 5.47
N ASN A 24 -18.99 44.20 5.94
CA ASN A 24 -18.73 42.83 5.53
C ASN A 24 -19.39 42.57 4.16
N GLU A 25 -18.78 41.71 3.36
CA GLU A 25 -19.46 41.16 2.19
C GLU A 25 -20.70 40.34 2.57
N GLU A 26 -21.48 39.94 1.57
CA GLU A 26 -22.73 39.19 1.75
C GLU A 26 -23.77 39.86 2.67
N THR A 27 -23.53 41.12 3.05
CA THR A 27 -24.47 41.88 3.87
C THR A 27 -25.79 42.05 3.08
N PRO A 28 -26.95 41.78 3.70
CA PRO A 28 -28.24 41.77 3.00
C PRO A 28 -28.56 43.09 2.28
N ILE A 29 -29.23 43.00 1.13
CA ILE A 29 -29.73 44.15 0.37
C ILE A 29 -30.67 44.98 1.26
N ASN A 30 -30.62 46.31 1.10
CA ASN A 30 -31.32 47.33 1.88
C ASN A 30 -30.80 47.53 3.31
N THR A 31 -29.74 46.84 3.73
CA THR A 31 -29.07 47.15 5.00
C THR A 31 -28.50 48.56 4.94
N ILE A 32 -28.82 49.38 5.95
CA ILE A 32 -28.26 50.72 6.11
C ILE A 32 -26.85 50.57 6.66
N ILE A 33 -25.86 51.05 5.93
CA ILE A 33 -24.44 50.92 6.27
C ILE A 33 -23.82 52.20 6.80
N PHE A 34 -24.44 53.36 6.50
CA PHE A 34 -23.97 54.63 7.01
C PHE A 34 -25.08 55.67 7.07
N ASP A 35 -25.08 56.46 8.14
CA ASP A 35 -25.96 57.60 8.34
C ASP A 35 -25.13 58.89 8.31
N LEU A 36 -25.27 59.69 7.26
CA LEU A 36 -24.53 60.95 7.10
C LEU A 36 -24.94 62.01 8.11
N ASN A 37 -26.13 61.90 8.72
CA ASN A 37 -26.56 62.83 9.77
C ASN A 37 -25.72 62.65 11.04
N SER A 38 -25.03 61.53 11.20
CA SER A 38 -24.09 61.33 12.32
C SER A 38 -22.86 62.23 12.25
N LEU A 39 -22.52 62.77 11.06
CA LEU A 39 -21.34 63.60 10.86
C LEU A 39 -21.50 65.04 11.33
N SER A 40 -22.73 65.52 11.55
CA SER A 40 -22.97 66.88 12.04
C SER A 40 -24.33 67.02 12.72
N SER A 41 -24.42 67.90 13.72
CA SER A 41 -25.67 68.26 14.38
C SER A 41 -26.54 69.28 13.61
N SER A 42 -26.06 69.79 12.48
CA SER A 42 -26.77 70.73 11.60
C SER A 42 -27.51 70.01 10.47
N LEU A 43 -28.59 70.62 9.97
CA LEU A 43 -29.31 70.14 8.77
C LEU A 43 -28.44 70.33 7.51
N ILE A 44 -27.58 69.35 7.22
CA ILE A 44 -26.75 69.32 6.01
C ILE A 44 -27.49 68.57 4.90
N THR A 45 -27.42 69.11 3.69
CA THR A 45 -27.92 68.47 2.47
C THR A 45 -26.75 68.02 1.60
N TYR A 46 -26.78 66.75 1.20
CA TYR A 46 -25.75 66.14 0.37
C TYR A 46 -26.29 65.82 -1.02
N GLN A 47 -25.47 65.99 -2.04
CA GLN A 47 -25.76 65.57 -3.41
C GLN A 47 -24.73 64.55 -3.89
N LEU A 48 -25.20 63.48 -4.53
CA LEU A 48 -24.33 62.44 -5.08
C LEU A 48 -23.57 62.94 -6.31
N LEU A 49 -22.25 62.83 -6.30
CA LEU A 49 -21.36 63.19 -7.42
C LEU A 49 -20.92 61.95 -8.21
N GLU A 50 -20.44 60.93 -7.51
CA GLU A 50 -20.05 59.64 -8.09
C GLU A 50 -20.69 58.51 -7.29
N SER A 51 -21.28 57.55 -7.99
CA SER A 51 -21.99 56.42 -7.39
C SER A 51 -21.26 55.10 -7.60
N SER A 52 -21.47 54.18 -6.65
CA SER A 52 -21.25 52.75 -6.86
C SER A 52 -22.57 52.11 -7.24
N SER A 53 -22.58 51.20 -8.22
CA SER A 53 -23.79 50.46 -8.59
C SER A 53 -24.27 49.47 -7.50
N LEU A 54 -23.47 49.27 -6.46
CA LEU A 54 -23.71 48.37 -5.33
C LEU A 54 -24.29 49.07 -4.10
N LEU A 55 -24.24 50.40 -4.07
CA LEU A 55 -24.71 51.21 -2.95
C LEU A 55 -25.81 52.18 -3.42
N TYR A 56 -26.75 52.48 -2.53
CA TYR A 56 -27.82 53.44 -2.77
C TYR A 56 -27.74 54.56 -1.73
N PHE A 57 -27.75 55.80 -2.20
CA PHE A 57 -27.83 56.99 -1.36
C PHE A 57 -29.24 57.58 -1.44
N ASN A 58 -29.91 57.69 -0.30
CA ASN A 58 -31.20 58.37 -0.20
C ASN A 58 -30.99 59.84 0.18
N SER A 59 -31.17 60.75 -0.78
CA SER A 59 -31.01 62.20 -0.56
C SER A 59 -32.07 62.84 0.33
N THR A 60 -33.17 62.15 0.65
CA THR A 60 -34.20 62.66 1.57
C THR A 60 -33.92 62.30 3.02
N THR A 61 -33.34 61.12 3.27
CA THR A 61 -33.03 60.65 4.63
C THR A 61 -31.55 60.76 4.98
N ASN A 62 -30.68 61.08 4.00
CA ASN A 62 -29.24 61.08 4.11
C ASN A 62 -28.64 59.71 4.55
N LEU A 63 -29.32 58.61 4.21
CA LEU A 63 -28.89 57.25 4.54
C LEU A 63 -28.26 56.57 3.31
N ILE A 64 -27.21 55.78 3.55
CA ILE A 64 -26.58 54.93 2.56
C ILE A 64 -26.92 53.48 2.89
N SER A 65 -27.45 52.76 1.91
CA SER A 65 -27.81 51.34 2.04
C SER A 65 -27.24 50.50 0.90
N ILE A 66 -27.16 49.20 1.12
CA ILE A 66 -26.75 48.23 0.09
C ILE A 66 -27.85 48.09 -0.96
N SER A 67 -27.51 48.19 -2.24
CA SER A 67 -28.46 48.08 -3.36
C SER A 67 -28.35 46.77 -4.12
N LYS A 68 -27.18 46.11 -4.07
CA LYS A 68 -26.92 44.80 -4.68
C LYS A 68 -26.00 43.97 -3.78
N ARG A 69 -26.00 42.64 -3.97
CA ARG A 69 -25.05 41.73 -3.30
C ARG A 69 -23.62 42.23 -3.54
N ILE A 70 -22.87 42.35 -2.45
CA ILE A 70 -21.44 42.67 -2.45
C ILE A 70 -20.73 41.35 -2.19
N ASP A 71 -20.01 40.88 -3.20
CA ASP A 71 -19.23 39.66 -3.22
C ASP A 71 -17.78 40.11 -3.42
N ARG A 72 -16.98 40.04 -2.35
CA ARG A 72 -15.64 40.64 -2.29
C ARG A 72 -14.70 39.91 -3.23
N ASP A 73 -14.78 38.59 -3.29
CA ASP A 73 -13.92 37.75 -4.11
C ASP A 73 -14.02 38.07 -5.59
N THR A 74 -15.24 38.39 -6.04
CA THR A 74 -15.48 38.81 -7.43
C THR A 74 -14.99 40.25 -7.69
N LEU A 75 -15.12 41.14 -6.70
CA LEU A 75 -14.75 42.56 -6.83
C LEU A 75 -13.24 42.78 -6.75
N CYS A 76 -12.56 41.99 -5.92
CA CYS A 76 -11.17 42.18 -5.51
C CYS A 76 -10.36 40.87 -5.59
N PRO A 77 -10.32 40.19 -6.76
CA PRO A 77 -9.76 38.84 -6.88
C PRO A 77 -8.24 38.74 -6.68
N ASN A 78 -7.52 39.87 -6.57
CA ASN A 78 -6.06 39.92 -6.43
C ASN A 78 -5.60 40.55 -5.09
N ASP A 79 -6.51 40.72 -4.12
CA ASP A 79 -6.19 41.30 -2.81
C ASP A 79 -6.07 40.22 -1.73
N ASP A 80 -5.01 39.42 -1.81
CA ASP A 80 -4.76 38.29 -0.91
C ASP A 80 -4.69 38.67 0.58
N LEU A 81 -4.32 39.92 0.89
CA LEU A 81 -4.15 40.45 2.25
C LEU A 81 -5.41 41.10 2.82
N CYS A 82 -6.51 41.14 2.09
CA CYS A 82 -7.78 41.69 2.59
C CYS A 82 -7.74 43.16 3.03
N SER A 83 -6.86 43.96 2.41
CA SER A 83 -6.56 45.31 2.90
C SER A 83 -6.83 46.41 1.88
N LYS A 84 -7.19 46.06 0.64
CA LYS A 84 -7.27 47.00 -0.49
C LYS A 84 -8.61 46.97 -1.21
N CYS A 85 -9.60 46.25 -0.71
CA CYS A 85 -10.92 46.21 -1.31
C CYS A 85 -11.82 47.34 -0.80
N TYR A 86 -12.10 48.32 -1.67
CA TYR A 86 -12.85 49.52 -1.31
C TYR A 86 -13.95 49.85 -2.32
N LEU A 87 -15.12 50.25 -1.82
CA LEU A 87 -16.13 50.96 -2.60
C LEU A 87 -16.09 52.45 -2.24
N THR A 88 -16.12 53.34 -3.22
CA THR A 88 -16.05 54.78 -2.97
C THR A 88 -17.31 55.49 -3.42
N ILE A 89 -17.82 56.39 -2.57
CA ILE A 89 -18.89 57.33 -2.93
C ILE A 89 -18.35 58.75 -2.73
N LYS A 90 -18.56 59.61 -3.72
CA LYS A 90 -18.28 61.05 -3.60
C LYS A 90 -19.58 61.82 -3.45
N LEU A 91 -19.66 62.61 -2.39
CA LEU A 91 -20.79 63.47 -2.09
C LEU A 91 -20.34 64.93 -2.11
N TYR A 92 -21.19 65.80 -2.63
CA TYR A 92 -21.05 67.24 -2.50
C TYR A 92 -21.83 67.72 -1.29
N ASP A 93 -21.13 68.30 -0.34
CA ASP A 93 -21.71 68.95 0.84
C ASP A 93 -22.11 70.38 0.46
N MET A 94 -23.41 70.63 0.36
CA MET A 94 -23.92 71.95 -0.05
C MET A 94 -23.78 73.03 1.02
N PHE A 95 -23.56 72.65 2.29
CA PHE A 95 -23.42 73.59 3.39
C PHE A 95 -21.98 74.11 3.48
N TYR A 96 -21.00 73.22 3.38
CA TYR A 96 -19.58 73.57 3.42
C TYR A 96 -18.95 73.82 2.05
N TYR A 97 -19.68 73.59 0.94
CA TYR A 97 -19.19 73.71 -0.43
C TYR A 97 -17.94 72.86 -0.68
N ASP A 98 -17.97 71.62 -0.19
CA ASP A 98 -16.81 70.72 -0.12
C ASP A 98 -17.17 69.31 -0.60
N ILE A 99 -16.16 68.50 -0.94
CA ILE A 99 -16.32 67.11 -1.37
C ILE A 99 -16.05 66.18 -0.17
N LEU A 100 -17.05 65.38 0.17
CA LEU A 100 -16.93 64.28 1.11
C LEU A 100 -16.67 62.97 0.33
N LEU A 101 -15.52 62.35 0.60
CA LEU A 101 -15.16 61.05 0.05
C LEU A 101 -15.40 59.97 1.10
N LEU A 102 -16.37 59.09 0.86
CA LEU A 102 -16.60 57.92 1.69
C LEU A 102 -15.92 56.71 1.05
N LYS A 103 -15.02 56.04 1.79
CA LYS A 103 -14.41 54.78 1.40
C LYS A 103 -14.96 53.66 2.28
N PHE A 104 -15.61 52.68 1.65
CA PHE A 104 -16.15 51.51 2.32
C PHE A 104 -15.18 50.34 2.13
N GLN A 105 -14.41 49.99 3.16
CA GLN A 105 -13.59 48.78 3.17
C GLN A 105 -14.49 47.56 3.22
N ILE A 106 -14.32 46.65 2.25
CA ILE A 106 -15.06 45.39 2.22
C ILE A 106 -14.24 44.35 2.99
N ASN A 107 -14.76 43.96 4.15
CA ASN A 107 -14.23 42.87 4.95
C ASN A 107 -14.71 41.54 4.38
N ASP A 108 -13.78 40.61 4.33
CA ASP A 108 -13.96 39.25 3.87
C ASP A 108 -14.70 38.41 4.92
N ILE A 109 -15.61 37.57 4.44
CA ILE A 109 -16.25 36.52 5.22
C ILE A 109 -15.76 35.21 4.63
N ASN A 110 -15.36 34.25 5.48
CA ASN A 110 -15.13 32.89 5.01
C ASN A 110 -16.47 32.27 4.58
N ASP A 111 -16.85 32.35 3.31
CA ASP A 111 -18.04 31.73 2.73
C ASP A 111 -17.74 30.83 1.54
N ASN A 112 -16.50 30.79 1.07
CA ASN A 112 -16.00 29.76 0.18
C ASN A 112 -15.27 28.67 0.96
N GLN A 113 -15.07 27.52 0.31
CA GLN A 113 -14.38 26.39 0.91
C GLN A 113 -13.11 26.08 0.09
N PRO A 114 -12.07 25.51 0.72
CA PRO A 114 -10.91 25.02 0.00
C PRO A 114 -11.29 23.96 -1.04
N ILE A 115 -10.78 24.03 -2.26
CA ILE A 115 -11.08 23.07 -3.33
C ILE A 115 -9.78 22.49 -3.90
N PHE A 116 -9.70 21.17 -3.97
CA PHE A 116 -8.67 20.49 -4.74
C PHE A 116 -9.11 20.38 -6.21
N SER A 117 -8.18 20.54 -7.15
CA SER A 117 -8.44 20.36 -8.59
C SER A 117 -8.92 18.94 -8.96
N SER A 118 -8.69 17.96 -8.09
CA SER A 118 -9.11 16.57 -8.27
C SER A 118 -9.28 15.86 -6.93
N ASN A 119 -10.20 14.90 -6.89
CA ASN A 119 -10.55 14.13 -5.69
C ASN A 119 -9.62 12.93 -5.45
N THR A 120 -8.83 12.56 -6.47
CA THR A 120 -7.87 11.46 -6.42
C THR A 120 -6.62 11.82 -7.22
N TYR A 121 -5.46 11.40 -6.73
CA TYR A 121 -4.16 11.51 -7.38
C TYR A 121 -3.40 10.19 -7.24
N SER A 122 -2.57 9.88 -8.23
CA SER A 122 -1.69 8.70 -8.19
C SER A 122 -0.26 9.10 -8.52
N ILE A 123 0.69 8.58 -7.76
CA ILE A 123 2.12 8.72 -8.00
C ILE A 123 2.77 7.35 -7.94
N SER A 124 3.88 7.18 -8.64
CA SER A 124 4.64 5.93 -8.65
C SER A 124 6.11 6.20 -8.39
N LEU A 125 6.74 5.39 -7.54
CA LEU A 125 8.13 5.54 -7.13
C LEU A 125 8.79 4.18 -6.99
N THR A 126 10.05 4.08 -7.37
CA THR A 126 10.85 2.87 -7.15
C THR A 126 11.21 2.72 -5.67
N GLU A 127 11.34 1.48 -5.20
CA GLU A 127 11.68 1.20 -3.79
C GLU A 127 13.10 1.58 -3.38
N ASN A 128 14.01 1.70 -4.35
CA ASN A 128 15.35 2.25 -4.14
C ASN A 128 15.38 3.79 -3.99
N ASN A 129 14.28 4.40 -3.53
CA ASN A 129 14.17 5.83 -3.36
C ASN A 129 15.16 6.36 -2.31
N MET A 130 15.63 7.59 -2.50
CA MET A 130 16.47 8.27 -1.51
C MET A 130 15.59 8.83 -0.37
N PRO A 131 15.90 8.52 0.90
CA PRO A 131 15.24 9.16 2.04
C PRO A 131 15.41 10.68 2.02
N GLY A 132 14.35 11.41 2.36
CA GLY A 132 14.25 12.87 2.27
C GLY A 132 13.76 13.38 0.91
N MET A 133 13.45 12.51 -0.05
CA MET A 133 12.89 12.90 -1.34
C MET A 133 11.58 13.67 -1.17
N LYS A 134 11.41 14.72 -1.99
CA LYS A 134 10.25 15.61 -1.97
C LYS A 134 9.41 15.42 -3.23
N ILE A 135 8.10 15.27 -3.05
CA ILE A 135 7.15 15.12 -4.15
C ILE A 135 6.16 16.26 -4.07
N ARG A 136 6.09 17.07 -5.11
CA ARG A 136 5.12 18.16 -5.18
C ARG A 136 3.71 17.58 -5.27
N LEU A 137 2.82 18.09 -4.42
CA LEU A 137 1.42 17.73 -4.38
C LEU A 137 0.57 18.87 -4.94
N SER A 138 -0.60 18.55 -5.46
CA SER A 138 -1.63 19.55 -5.74
C SER A 138 -2.17 20.08 -4.41
N LYS A 139 -2.07 21.39 -4.20
CA LYS A 139 -2.67 22.08 -3.04
C LYS A 139 -4.14 22.39 -3.32
N ALA A 140 -4.91 22.61 -2.25
CA ALA A 140 -6.24 23.19 -2.37
C ALA A 140 -6.12 24.70 -2.64
N GLU A 141 -7.04 25.21 -3.45
CA GLU A 141 -7.22 26.63 -3.72
C GLU A 141 -8.47 27.10 -2.99
N ASP A 142 -8.38 28.29 -2.41
CA ASP A 142 -9.49 28.97 -1.75
C ASP A 142 -9.52 30.39 -2.26
N ILE A 143 -10.71 30.88 -2.61
CA ILE A 143 -10.87 32.21 -3.20
C ILE A 143 -10.98 33.29 -2.10
N ASP A 144 -11.33 32.88 -0.88
CA ASP A 144 -11.27 33.76 0.30
C ASP A 144 -9.83 34.25 0.51
N CYS A 145 -9.69 35.41 1.15
CA CYS A 145 -8.37 35.95 1.50
C CYS A 145 -7.51 34.99 2.31
N LEU A 146 -6.18 35.23 2.34
CA LEU A 146 -5.21 34.42 3.09
C LEU A 146 -5.62 34.08 4.54
N ILE A 147 -6.27 35.00 5.28
CA ILE A 147 -6.66 34.74 6.68
C ILE A 147 -7.86 33.80 6.82
N ASN A 148 -8.70 33.72 5.78
CA ASN A 148 -9.91 32.92 5.72
C ASN A 148 -9.80 31.76 4.73
N GLY A 149 -8.79 31.75 3.88
CA GLY A 149 -8.48 30.65 2.97
C GLY A 149 -7.76 29.52 3.69
N VAL A 150 -7.06 28.66 2.95
CA VAL A 150 -6.45 27.44 3.52
C VAL A 150 -5.48 27.76 4.67
N GLN A 151 -5.78 27.26 5.87
CA GLN A 151 -4.97 27.49 7.08
C GLN A 151 -4.09 26.28 7.45
N LEU A 152 -4.60 25.07 7.21
CA LEU A 152 -4.04 23.82 7.68
C LEU A 152 -4.12 22.75 6.59
N TYR A 153 -3.04 21.99 6.45
CA TYR A 153 -3.09 20.68 5.78
C TYR A 153 -2.86 19.56 6.77
N GLU A 154 -3.58 18.45 6.58
CA GLU A 154 -3.42 17.21 7.32
C GLU A 154 -3.26 16.03 6.37
N LEU A 155 -2.26 15.19 6.61
CA LEU A 155 -1.99 13.94 5.91
C LEU A 155 -2.31 12.78 6.85
N THR A 156 -3.27 11.96 6.44
CA THR A 156 -3.67 10.74 7.16
C THR A 156 -3.36 9.51 6.33
N TYR A 157 -2.72 8.51 6.94
CA TYR A 157 -2.42 7.23 6.29
C TYR A 157 -2.27 6.10 7.32
N VAL A 158 -2.18 4.87 6.84
CA VAL A 158 -1.93 3.69 7.67
C VAL A 158 -0.52 3.18 7.43
N TYR A 159 0.23 2.95 8.51
CA TYR A 159 1.56 2.37 8.48
C TYR A 159 1.76 1.44 9.68
N ASN A 160 2.25 0.21 9.47
CA ASN A 160 2.41 -0.81 10.52
C ASN A 160 1.15 -0.99 11.40
N ASN A 161 -0.02 -1.08 10.76
CA ASN A 161 -1.35 -1.19 11.38
C ASN A 161 -1.68 -0.05 12.36
N ARG A 162 -1.11 1.15 12.15
CA ARG A 162 -1.42 2.37 12.91
C ARG A 162 -1.82 3.49 11.97
N VAL A 163 -2.83 4.25 12.36
CA VAL A 163 -3.18 5.51 11.70
C VAL A 163 -2.15 6.55 12.11
N ILE A 164 -1.47 7.13 11.13
CA ILE A 164 -0.54 8.23 11.30
C ILE A 164 -1.20 9.48 10.74
N ILE A 165 -1.09 10.56 11.51
CA ILE A 165 -1.58 11.89 11.15
C ILE A 165 -0.39 12.84 11.22
N SER A 166 -0.17 13.59 10.16
CA SER A 166 0.85 14.63 10.05
C SER A 166 0.18 15.92 9.61
N SER A 167 0.30 16.99 10.39
CA SER A 167 -0.34 18.27 10.08
C SER A 167 0.67 19.40 9.96
N ILE A 168 0.34 20.38 9.13
CA ILE A 168 1.12 21.59 8.93
C ILE A 168 0.20 22.81 8.90
N ASN A 169 0.48 23.75 9.81
CA ASN A 169 -0.18 25.05 9.86
C ASN A 169 0.62 26.06 9.03
N LEU A 170 -0.04 26.73 8.09
CA LEU A 170 0.63 27.60 7.11
C LEU A 170 1.08 28.94 7.72
N PHE A 171 0.39 29.44 8.74
CA PHE A 171 0.67 30.75 9.36
C PHE A 171 1.52 30.64 10.62
N HIS A 172 1.53 29.48 11.25
CA HIS A 172 2.39 29.15 12.39
C HIS A 172 3.16 27.87 12.08
N PRO A 173 4.17 27.93 11.18
CA PRO A 173 5.03 26.78 10.91
C PRO A 173 5.83 26.48 12.17
N GLN A 174 5.29 25.60 13.02
CA GLN A 174 6.08 24.99 14.07
C GLN A 174 7.22 24.25 13.39
N LYS A 175 8.45 24.34 13.93
CA LYS A 175 9.51 23.40 13.54
C LYS A 175 8.92 22.02 13.76
N GLN A 176 8.60 21.32 12.68
CA GLN A 176 8.22 19.92 12.76
C GLN A 176 9.37 19.25 13.48
N ASN A 177 9.12 18.79 14.72
CA ASN A 177 10.02 17.86 15.38
C ASN A 177 10.22 16.76 14.36
N GLN A 178 11.45 16.54 13.90
CA GLN A 178 11.77 15.52 12.89
C GLN A 178 11.13 14.21 13.35
N THR A 179 9.93 13.94 12.86
CA THR A 179 9.14 12.83 13.34
C THR A 179 9.80 11.62 12.72
N ASN A 180 9.97 10.55 13.51
CA ASN A 180 10.41 9.25 13.02
C ASN A 180 9.34 8.59 12.11
N GLN A 181 8.53 9.41 11.42
CA GLN A 181 7.45 9.01 10.53
C GLN A 181 8.00 8.80 9.12
N PRO A 182 7.49 7.81 8.38
CA PRO A 182 7.93 7.53 7.02
C PRO A 182 7.48 8.62 6.03
N PHE A 183 6.33 9.25 6.26
CA PHE A 183 5.78 10.29 5.40
C PHE A 183 5.26 11.48 6.21
N TYR A 184 5.54 12.69 5.73
CA TYR A 184 5.00 13.93 6.31
C TYR A 184 4.86 15.03 5.25
N LEU A 185 4.04 16.03 5.54
CA LEU A 185 3.86 17.20 4.67
C LEU A 185 4.89 18.28 4.95
N MET A 186 5.35 18.94 3.88
CA MET A 186 6.14 20.16 3.96
C MET A 186 5.50 21.22 3.07
N TYR A 187 5.39 22.44 3.57
CA TYR A 187 4.94 23.60 2.82
C TYR A 187 6.10 24.57 2.70
N ASP A 188 6.42 24.98 1.47
CA ASP A 188 7.60 25.79 1.21
C ASP A 188 7.29 27.30 1.14
N ILE A 189 8.34 28.11 0.97
CA ILE A 189 8.22 29.56 0.85
C ILE A 189 7.55 30.03 -0.45
N ASN A 190 7.44 29.17 -1.46
CA ASN A 190 6.78 29.46 -2.74
C ASN A 190 5.30 29.05 -2.70
N SER A 191 4.79 28.72 -1.51
CA SER A 191 3.42 28.26 -1.31
C SER A 191 3.10 26.94 -2.00
N ASP A 192 4.12 26.07 -2.16
CA ASP A 192 3.97 24.71 -2.69
C ASP A 192 3.88 23.67 -1.57
N LEU A 193 2.98 22.70 -1.76
CA LEU A 193 2.79 21.57 -0.86
C LEU A 193 3.61 20.37 -1.35
N TYR A 194 4.33 19.72 -0.43
CA TYR A 194 5.15 18.56 -0.72
C TYR A 194 4.84 17.40 0.23
N LEU A 195 4.86 16.18 -0.30
CA LEU A 195 5.03 14.95 0.47
C LEU A 195 6.53 14.67 0.61
N ILE A 196 7.01 14.51 1.84
CA ILE A 196 8.37 14.09 2.12
C ILE A 196 8.36 12.59 2.43
N ILE A 197 9.22 11.86 1.74
CA ILE A 197 9.44 10.42 1.97
C ILE A 197 10.71 10.29 2.78
N ASN A 198 10.57 10.01 4.07
CA ASN A 198 11.64 10.07 5.06
C ASN A 198 12.37 8.73 5.26
N MET A 199 11.93 7.68 4.57
CA MET A 199 12.47 6.32 4.67
C MET A 199 12.61 5.71 3.27
N SER A 200 13.44 4.69 3.15
CA SER A 200 13.43 3.81 1.98
C SER A 200 12.11 3.04 1.95
N LEU A 201 11.51 2.96 0.78
CA LEU A 201 10.37 2.11 0.52
C LEU A 201 10.87 0.69 0.27
N ASP A 202 9.95 -0.26 0.41
CA ASP A 202 10.19 -1.69 0.23
C ASP A 202 8.85 -2.24 -0.27
N ARG A 203 8.84 -2.69 -1.53
CA ARG A 203 7.65 -3.14 -2.24
C ARG A 203 7.19 -4.50 -1.71
N GLU A 204 8.12 -5.39 -1.38
CA GLU A 204 7.86 -6.70 -0.76
C GLU A 204 7.15 -6.54 0.58
N LEU A 205 7.51 -5.50 1.34
CA LEU A 205 6.82 -5.15 2.58
C LEU A 205 5.45 -4.50 2.32
N GLN A 206 5.39 -3.49 1.46
CA GLN A 206 4.17 -2.76 1.15
C GLN A 206 4.24 -2.06 -0.22
N SER A 207 3.56 -2.64 -1.20
CA SER A 207 3.54 -2.17 -2.60
C SER A 207 2.64 -0.94 -2.86
N GLU A 208 1.72 -0.61 -1.95
CA GLU A 208 0.82 0.53 -2.10
C GLU A 208 0.61 1.29 -0.79
N TYR A 209 0.65 2.62 -0.86
CA TYR A 209 0.28 3.51 0.23
C TYR A 209 -0.90 4.39 -0.17
N ILE A 210 -1.91 4.44 0.69
CA ILE A 210 -3.07 5.30 0.51
C ILE A 210 -3.02 6.41 1.56
N PHE A 211 -3.02 7.64 1.07
CA PHE A 211 -3.07 8.84 1.87
C PHE A 211 -4.39 9.59 1.64
N THR A 212 -4.89 10.22 2.69
CA THR A 212 -5.91 11.25 2.62
C THR A 212 -5.27 12.57 2.98
N ILE A 213 -5.28 13.53 2.05
CA ILE A 213 -4.81 14.89 2.27
C ILE A 213 -6.04 15.76 2.48
N THR A 214 -6.09 16.44 3.62
CA THR A 214 -7.20 17.28 4.04
C THR A 214 -6.74 18.73 4.12
N ALA A 215 -7.49 19.64 3.50
CA ALA A 215 -7.33 21.09 3.62
C ALA A 215 -8.43 21.64 4.54
N ASN A 216 -8.07 22.58 5.42
CA ASN A 216 -8.97 23.17 6.40
C ASN A 216 -8.63 24.66 6.56
N ASP A 217 -9.69 25.49 6.60
CA ASP A 217 -9.67 26.95 6.75
C ASP A 217 -10.27 27.39 8.11
N TYR A 218 -10.40 26.44 9.04
CA TYR A 218 -11.11 26.47 10.33
C TYR A 218 -12.63 26.46 10.32
N LYS A 219 -13.29 26.59 9.16
CA LYS A 219 -14.74 26.51 9.03
C LYS A 219 -15.19 25.36 8.15
N TYR A 220 -14.63 25.26 6.96
CA TYR A 220 -14.82 24.21 5.99
C TYR A 220 -13.63 23.25 5.95
N THR A 221 -13.87 22.08 5.38
CA THR A 221 -12.84 21.04 5.25
C THR A 221 -13.10 20.26 3.99
N THR A 222 -12.07 20.09 3.18
CA THR A 222 -12.10 19.25 1.98
C THR A 222 -10.93 18.30 1.97
N SER A 223 -11.08 17.18 1.28
CA SER A 223 -10.04 16.17 1.21
C SER A 223 -9.91 15.57 -0.18
N THR A 224 -8.72 15.06 -0.46
CA THR A 224 -8.38 14.33 -1.67
C THR A 224 -7.57 13.09 -1.32
N LYS A 225 -7.70 12.04 -2.14
CA LYS A 225 -6.99 10.76 -1.93
C LYS A 225 -5.74 10.72 -2.80
N LEU A 226 -4.60 10.36 -2.22
CA LEU A 226 -3.35 10.09 -2.95
C LEU A 226 -3.02 8.60 -2.83
N THR A 227 -2.84 7.93 -3.96
CA THR A 227 -2.30 6.58 -4.04
C THR A 227 -0.84 6.64 -4.48
N LEU A 228 0.06 6.10 -3.67
CA LEU A 228 1.46 5.90 -4.02
C LEU A 228 1.69 4.42 -4.31
N THR A 229 2.03 4.10 -5.55
CA THR A 229 2.45 2.77 -5.98
C THR A 229 3.97 2.66 -5.89
N VAL A 230 4.46 1.64 -5.19
CA VAL A 230 5.89 1.31 -5.16
C VAL A 230 6.20 0.43 -6.37
N LEU A 231 7.16 0.86 -7.18
CA LEU A 231 7.64 0.15 -8.34
C LEU A 231 8.82 -0.74 -7.93
N ASP A 232 8.80 -1.94 -8.46
CA ASP A 232 9.77 -2.99 -8.23
C ASP A 232 11.16 -2.64 -8.77
N VAL A 233 12.17 -3.00 -8.00
CA VAL A 233 13.57 -3.00 -8.37
C VAL A 233 14.08 -4.40 -8.09
N ASN A 234 14.80 -4.99 -9.05
CA ASN A 234 15.42 -6.28 -8.84
C ASN A 234 16.54 -6.18 -7.78
N ASP A 235 16.18 -6.46 -6.52
CA ASP A 235 17.09 -6.46 -5.37
C ASP A 235 17.02 -7.76 -4.55
N HIS A 236 16.09 -8.66 -4.89
CA HIS A 236 16.10 -10.03 -4.44
C HIS A 236 16.78 -10.94 -5.47
N ASN A 237 17.38 -12.02 -4.98
CA ASN A 237 17.94 -13.05 -5.84
C ASN A 237 17.13 -14.33 -5.63
N PRO A 238 17.01 -15.19 -6.66
CA PRO A 238 16.27 -16.43 -6.53
C PRO A 238 16.81 -17.29 -5.39
N LYS A 239 15.97 -18.07 -4.74
CA LYS A 239 16.36 -19.01 -3.69
C LYS A 239 15.69 -20.36 -3.90
N PHE A 240 16.49 -21.43 -3.94
CA PHE A 240 15.95 -22.79 -4.04
C PHE A 240 15.19 -23.19 -2.77
N SER A 241 14.13 -23.98 -2.95
CA SER A 241 13.37 -24.59 -1.84
C SER A 241 14.20 -25.57 -1.02
N GLN A 242 15.23 -26.17 -1.62
CA GLN A 242 16.16 -27.09 -0.95
C GLN A 242 17.61 -26.79 -1.35
N THR A 243 18.52 -26.88 -0.38
CA THR A 243 19.97 -26.75 -0.61
C THR A 243 20.56 -27.99 -1.28
N ILE A 244 19.92 -29.14 -1.06
CA ILE A 244 20.31 -30.44 -1.61
C ILE A 244 19.06 -31.20 -2.01
N TYR A 245 19.00 -31.61 -3.27
CA TYR A 245 18.05 -32.59 -3.78
C TYR A 245 18.75 -33.94 -3.88
N THR A 246 18.02 -35.02 -3.67
CA THR A 246 18.57 -36.36 -3.89
C THR A 246 17.51 -37.25 -4.48
N VAL A 247 17.89 -37.95 -5.54
CA VAL A 247 17.03 -38.81 -6.35
C VAL A 247 17.68 -40.18 -6.40
N ASN A 248 16.90 -41.22 -6.15
CA ASN A 248 17.35 -42.60 -6.32
C ASN A 248 16.73 -43.15 -7.61
N ILE A 249 17.58 -43.62 -8.52
CA ILE A 249 17.16 -44.22 -9.79
C ILE A 249 17.80 -45.59 -9.95
N SER A 250 17.28 -46.40 -10.86
CA SER A 250 17.92 -47.67 -11.22
C SER A 250 18.42 -47.65 -12.66
N TYR A 251 19.27 -48.60 -13.01
CA TYR A 251 19.77 -48.74 -14.37
C TYR A 251 18.70 -49.03 -15.42
N SER A 252 17.54 -49.57 -15.00
CA SER A 252 16.39 -49.77 -15.89
C SER A 252 15.45 -48.57 -15.98
N THR A 253 15.83 -47.40 -15.43
CA THR A 253 15.06 -46.16 -15.56
C THR A 253 14.93 -45.76 -17.03
N PRO A 254 13.70 -45.59 -17.56
CA PRO A 254 13.50 -45.22 -18.97
C PRO A 254 14.03 -43.84 -19.32
N ILE A 255 14.50 -43.70 -20.55
CA ILE A 255 14.82 -42.39 -21.16
C ILE A 255 13.55 -41.52 -21.18
N GLY A 256 13.70 -40.24 -20.86
CA GLY A 256 12.62 -39.26 -20.78
C GLY A 256 11.97 -39.15 -19.40
N THR A 257 12.35 -40.00 -18.44
CA THR A 257 11.82 -39.93 -17.07
C THR A 257 12.25 -38.62 -16.41
N ILE A 258 11.30 -37.87 -15.86
CA ILE A 258 11.56 -36.70 -15.00
C ILE A 258 12.02 -37.24 -13.64
N LEU A 259 13.26 -36.93 -13.28
CA LEU A 259 13.91 -37.38 -12.05
C LEU A 259 13.48 -36.56 -10.84
N THR A 260 13.43 -35.24 -11.03
CA THR A 260 12.98 -34.29 -10.01
C THR A 260 12.61 -32.96 -10.68
N LYS A 261 11.88 -32.11 -9.96
CA LYS A 261 11.58 -30.74 -10.34
C LYS A 261 12.19 -29.81 -9.31
N LEU A 262 13.12 -28.98 -9.75
CA LEU A 262 13.74 -27.96 -8.92
C LEU A 262 12.81 -26.74 -8.85
N THR A 263 12.65 -26.19 -7.66
CA THR A 263 11.86 -24.98 -7.43
C THR A 263 12.71 -23.94 -6.73
N ALA A 264 12.82 -22.77 -7.33
CA ALA A 264 13.33 -21.58 -6.69
C ALA A 264 12.24 -20.50 -6.63
N TYR A 265 12.40 -19.56 -5.71
CA TYR A 265 11.49 -18.44 -5.47
C TYR A 265 12.28 -17.14 -5.52
N ASP A 266 11.70 -16.13 -6.14
CA ASP A 266 12.17 -14.75 -6.10
C ASP A 266 11.06 -13.88 -5.49
N ALA A 267 11.45 -12.92 -4.65
CA ALA A 267 10.49 -12.09 -3.91
C ALA A 267 10.07 -10.85 -4.69
N ASP A 268 10.83 -10.49 -5.73
CA ASP A 268 10.53 -9.39 -6.65
C ASP A 268 9.22 -9.65 -7.41
N SER A 269 8.86 -8.78 -8.36
CA SER A 269 7.64 -8.93 -9.15
C SER A 269 7.85 -8.86 -10.65
N GLU A 270 6.86 -9.42 -11.36
CA GLU A 270 6.82 -9.44 -12.82
C GLU A 270 8.14 -9.97 -13.40
N GLU A 271 8.73 -9.26 -14.37
CA GLU A 271 9.96 -9.61 -15.07
C GLU A 271 11.14 -9.91 -14.14
N ASN A 272 11.24 -9.21 -12.99
CA ASN A 272 12.34 -9.38 -12.05
C ASN A 272 12.25 -10.69 -11.26
N ALA A 273 11.05 -11.29 -11.18
CA ALA A 273 10.84 -12.59 -10.53
C ALA A 273 10.91 -13.79 -11.49
N HIS A 274 11.23 -13.59 -12.77
CA HIS A 274 11.30 -14.69 -13.74
C HIS A 274 12.55 -15.55 -13.56
N ILE A 275 12.36 -16.79 -13.14
CA ILE A 275 13.48 -17.70 -12.84
C ILE A 275 13.84 -18.57 -14.04
N TYR A 276 15.14 -18.60 -14.33
CA TYR A 276 15.78 -19.47 -15.30
C TYR A 276 16.72 -20.46 -14.60
N TYR A 277 16.56 -21.74 -14.91
CA TYR A 277 17.37 -22.83 -14.38
C TYR A 277 18.48 -23.23 -15.35
N SER A 278 19.68 -23.49 -14.83
CA SER A 278 20.85 -23.91 -15.60
C SER A 278 21.60 -25.05 -14.91
N LEU A 279 22.03 -26.04 -15.68
CA LEU A 279 22.93 -27.10 -15.21
C LEU A 279 24.36 -26.60 -15.36
N LEU A 280 25.04 -26.31 -14.25
CA LEU A 280 26.35 -25.65 -14.24
C LEU A 280 27.53 -26.63 -14.23
N SER A 281 27.40 -27.75 -13.52
CA SER A 281 28.44 -28.76 -13.48
C SER A 281 27.91 -30.15 -13.11
N ILE A 282 28.65 -31.17 -13.54
CA ILE A 282 28.41 -32.57 -13.19
C ILE A 282 29.72 -33.14 -12.67
N ASP A 283 29.70 -33.67 -11.44
CA ASP A 283 30.86 -34.27 -10.79
C ASP A 283 32.10 -33.37 -10.74
N GLY A 284 31.88 -32.04 -10.70
CA GLY A 284 32.95 -31.05 -10.69
C GLY A 284 33.43 -30.60 -12.07
N TYR A 285 32.97 -31.22 -13.16
CA TYR A 285 33.18 -30.75 -14.53
C TYR A 285 32.16 -29.66 -14.84
N LYS A 286 32.62 -28.42 -15.02
CA LYS A 286 31.77 -27.31 -15.46
C LYS A 286 31.33 -27.56 -16.89
N LEU A 287 30.04 -27.36 -17.16
CA LEU A 287 29.50 -27.37 -18.51
C LEU A 287 29.63 -25.97 -19.12
N GLU A 288 30.14 -25.86 -20.33
CA GLU A 288 30.07 -24.60 -21.07
C GLU A 288 28.64 -24.34 -21.56
N THR A 289 28.30 -23.07 -21.85
CA THR A 289 26.94 -22.61 -22.20
C THR A 289 26.30 -23.31 -23.42
N ASN A 290 27.07 -24.08 -24.18
CA ASN A 290 26.61 -24.85 -25.35
C ASN A 290 26.92 -26.35 -25.27
N GLU A 291 27.55 -26.82 -24.19
CA GLU A 291 27.80 -28.24 -24.00
C GLU A 291 26.53 -28.93 -23.51
N LYS A 292 25.90 -29.67 -24.42
CA LYS A 292 24.80 -30.55 -24.05
C LYS A 292 25.37 -31.73 -23.29
N ASN A 293 24.99 -31.85 -22.02
CA ASN A 293 25.16 -33.10 -21.29
C ASN A 293 24.42 -34.22 -22.04
N GLU A 294 25.03 -35.39 -22.15
CA GLU A 294 24.47 -36.54 -22.84
C GLU A 294 23.54 -37.37 -21.94
N LEU A 295 23.66 -37.26 -20.62
CA LEU A 295 22.94 -38.11 -19.66
C LEU A 295 21.68 -37.46 -19.07
N PHE A 296 21.74 -36.17 -18.73
CA PHE A 296 20.67 -35.44 -18.05
C PHE A 296 20.34 -34.14 -18.78
N GLN A 297 19.06 -33.79 -18.80
CA GLN A 297 18.57 -32.54 -19.34
C GLN A 297 17.80 -31.78 -18.26
N LEU A 298 18.00 -30.46 -18.19
CA LEU A 298 17.25 -29.56 -17.33
C LEU A 298 16.42 -28.62 -18.19
N ASN A 299 15.11 -28.53 -17.94
CA ASN A 299 14.28 -27.51 -18.55
C ASN A 299 14.52 -26.16 -17.87
N SER A 300 14.94 -25.15 -18.64
CA SER A 300 15.32 -23.84 -18.13
C SER A 300 14.16 -23.03 -17.55
N TYR A 301 12.91 -23.34 -17.91
CA TYR A 301 11.72 -22.60 -17.43
C TYR A 301 10.96 -23.37 -16.34
N THR A 302 10.89 -24.70 -16.44
CA THR A 302 10.10 -25.51 -15.51
C THR A 302 10.92 -26.08 -14.34
N GLY A 303 12.25 -26.09 -14.45
CA GLY A 303 13.12 -26.71 -13.45
C GLY A 303 13.07 -28.24 -13.45
N GLU A 304 12.44 -28.86 -14.44
CA GLU A 304 12.35 -30.32 -14.56
C GLU A 304 13.68 -30.92 -15.04
N LEU A 305 14.28 -31.77 -14.21
CA LEU A 305 15.48 -32.53 -14.51
C LEU A 305 15.07 -33.93 -14.99
N SER A 306 15.47 -34.33 -16.20
CA SER A 306 15.15 -35.62 -16.79
C SER A 306 16.40 -36.38 -17.24
N ILE A 307 16.26 -37.70 -17.39
CA ILE A 307 17.29 -38.55 -17.98
C ILE A 307 17.06 -38.68 -19.49
N ILE A 308 18.11 -38.48 -20.29
CA ILE A 308 18.00 -38.48 -21.77
C ILE A 308 18.81 -39.59 -22.45
N SER A 309 19.62 -40.35 -21.70
CA SER A 309 20.37 -41.49 -22.21
C SER A 309 20.29 -42.69 -21.28
N LYS A 310 20.53 -43.89 -21.85
CA LYS A 310 20.48 -45.15 -21.12
C LYS A 310 21.68 -45.27 -20.16
N LEU A 311 21.41 -45.65 -18.91
CA LEU A 311 22.46 -45.97 -17.94
C LEU A 311 23.10 -47.32 -18.28
N ASN A 312 24.43 -47.38 -18.34
CA ASN A 312 25.15 -48.61 -18.65
C ASN A 312 25.79 -49.19 -17.37
N HIS A 313 25.36 -50.39 -16.97
CA HIS A 313 25.84 -51.13 -15.79
C HIS A 313 27.35 -51.37 -15.75
N LEU A 314 28.03 -51.34 -16.90
CA LEU A 314 29.43 -51.73 -17.02
C LEU A 314 30.43 -50.58 -16.76
N ASP A 315 30.00 -49.31 -16.85
CA ASP A 315 30.92 -48.16 -16.81
C ASP A 315 30.42 -46.93 -16.02
N THR A 316 29.24 -46.96 -15.38
CA THR A 316 28.72 -45.77 -14.68
C THR A 316 29.05 -45.76 -13.20
N LYS A 317 29.53 -44.59 -12.76
CA LYS A 317 29.60 -44.18 -11.36
C LYS A 317 28.21 -44.33 -10.69
N ASN A 318 28.17 -44.85 -9.46
CA ASN A 318 26.90 -45.07 -8.73
C ASN A 318 26.25 -43.77 -8.22
N ILE A 319 26.96 -42.65 -8.24
CA ILE A 319 26.45 -41.36 -7.77
C ILE A 319 26.91 -40.27 -8.74
N PHE A 320 25.95 -39.49 -9.25
CA PHE A 320 26.21 -38.23 -9.94
C PHE A 320 25.91 -37.06 -9.03
N LYS A 321 26.79 -36.06 -9.01
CA LYS A 321 26.59 -34.78 -8.31
C LYS A 321 26.41 -33.67 -9.34
N LEU A 322 25.19 -33.16 -9.46
CA LEU A 322 24.87 -32.06 -10.37
C LEU A 322 24.78 -30.76 -9.56
N VAL A 323 25.39 -29.68 -10.06
CA VAL A 323 25.23 -28.33 -9.50
C VAL A 323 24.31 -27.54 -10.42
N ILE A 324 23.20 -27.07 -9.87
CA ILE A 324 22.16 -26.34 -10.60
C ILE A 324 22.19 -24.87 -10.15
N GLY A 325 22.12 -23.96 -11.11
CA GLY A 325 21.94 -22.53 -10.92
C GLY A 325 20.50 -22.09 -11.17
N ALA A 326 19.98 -21.17 -10.37
CA ALA A 326 18.78 -20.39 -10.66
C ALA A 326 19.15 -18.90 -10.74
N SER A 327 18.66 -18.20 -11.77
CA SER A 327 18.89 -16.77 -11.98
C SER A 327 17.62 -16.12 -12.55
N ASP A 328 17.41 -14.88 -12.19
CA ASP A 328 16.38 -13.95 -12.70
C ASP A 328 16.63 -13.45 -14.14
N GLY A 329 17.71 -13.88 -14.80
CA GLY A 329 18.07 -13.47 -16.15
C GLY A 329 18.93 -12.21 -16.26
N THR A 330 19.35 -11.60 -15.14
CA THR A 330 20.27 -10.46 -15.19
C THR A 330 21.72 -10.92 -15.37
N HIS A 331 22.47 -10.27 -16.28
CA HIS A 331 23.83 -10.66 -16.67
C HIS A 331 24.87 -10.64 -15.53
N ASN A 332 24.52 -10.08 -14.36
CA ASN A 332 25.41 -9.90 -13.21
C ASN A 332 24.89 -10.51 -11.89
N ALA A 333 23.68 -11.10 -11.86
CA ALA A 333 23.20 -11.79 -10.66
C ALA A 333 24.05 -13.04 -10.41
N ILE A 334 24.48 -13.23 -9.17
CA ILE A 334 25.12 -14.47 -8.74
C ILE A 334 23.99 -15.50 -8.69
N PRO A 335 24.01 -16.55 -9.53
CA PRO A 335 22.94 -17.52 -9.51
C PRO A 335 22.89 -18.21 -8.15
N ALA A 336 21.69 -18.37 -7.60
CA ALA A 336 21.53 -19.27 -6.47
C ALA A 336 21.91 -20.68 -6.89
N LEU A 337 22.53 -21.41 -5.97
CA LEU A 337 23.06 -22.74 -6.24
C LEU A 337 22.38 -23.79 -5.38
N THR A 338 22.09 -24.93 -5.99
CA THR A 338 21.69 -26.15 -5.28
C THR A 338 22.43 -27.34 -5.87
N THR A 339 22.49 -28.43 -5.09
CA THR A 339 23.13 -29.69 -5.52
C THR A 339 22.10 -30.79 -5.64
N VAL A 340 22.07 -31.50 -6.77
CA VAL A 340 21.27 -32.71 -6.96
C VAL A 340 22.20 -33.93 -6.92
N TYR A 341 21.99 -34.83 -5.98
CA TYR A 341 22.62 -36.15 -5.96
C TYR A 341 21.72 -37.17 -6.64
N ILE A 342 22.22 -37.84 -7.67
CA ILE A 342 21.52 -38.94 -8.34
C ILE A 342 22.21 -40.23 -7.95
N ASN A 343 21.58 -41.04 -7.11
CA ASN A 343 22.09 -42.33 -6.69
C ASN A 343 21.52 -43.42 -7.60
N ILE A 344 22.40 -44.18 -8.23
CA ILE A 344 22.05 -45.31 -9.07
C ILE A 344 22.12 -46.58 -8.23
N GLN A 345 20.99 -47.28 -8.14
CA GLN A 345 20.86 -48.55 -7.43
C GLN A 345 20.81 -49.70 -8.43
N ASN A 346 21.43 -50.84 -8.08
CA ASN A 346 21.29 -52.07 -8.84
C ASN A 346 19.86 -52.59 -8.69
N ASP A 347 19.26 -53.03 -9.81
CA ASP A 347 17.97 -53.72 -9.84
C ASP A 347 18.01 -55.13 -9.20
N LEU A 348 19.04 -55.46 -8.42
CA LEU A 348 19.26 -56.78 -7.83
C LEU A 348 18.38 -56.98 -6.59
N LEU A 349 17.10 -57.28 -6.83
CA LEU A 349 16.31 -58.15 -5.97
C LEU A 349 15.66 -59.23 -6.85
N ASN A 350 16.28 -60.41 -6.81
CA ASN A 350 15.84 -61.73 -7.26
C ASN A 350 14.75 -61.78 -8.35
N ASP A 351 15.18 -62.20 -9.53
CA ASP A 351 14.37 -63.01 -10.44
C ASP A 351 13.65 -64.12 -9.64
N ASN A 352 12.32 -64.21 -9.85
CA ASN A 352 11.37 -65.17 -9.28
C ASN A 352 10.58 -64.71 -8.03
N GLN A 353 9.75 -63.69 -8.23
CA GLN A 353 8.29 -63.78 -8.01
C GLN A 353 7.68 -62.48 -8.53
N SER A 354 6.43 -62.53 -8.99
CA SER A 354 5.65 -61.33 -9.34
C SER A 354 5.93 -60.22 -8.31
N LEU A 355 6.40 -59.04 -8.73
CA LEU A 355 6.71 -57.95 -7.81
C LEU A 355 6.32 -56.63 -8.47
N ILE A 356 5.53 -55.80 -7.77
CA ILE A 356 5.39 -54.38 -8.06
C ILE A 356 6.63 -53.71 -7.45
N GLN A 357 7.61 -53.34 -8.28
CA GLN A 357 8.81 -52.61 -7.84
C GLN A 357 8.54 -51.10 -7.87
N LEU A 358 8.91 -50.40 -6.79
CA LEU A 358 8.72 -48.96 -6.62
C LEU A 358 10.08 -48.27 -6.51
N THR A 359 10.27 -47.22 -7.28
CA THR A 359 11.45 -46.35 -7.23
C THR A 359 10.96 -44.91 -7.04
N PHE A 360 11.10 -44.36 -5.84
CA PHE A 360 10.60 -43.02 -5.50
C PHE A 360 11.56 -41.93 -5.97
N GLY A 361 11.00 -40.80 -6.44
CA GLY A 361 11.78 -39.65 -6.92
C GLY A 361 12.39 -38.79 -5.81
N SER A 362 11.98 -38.96 -4.55
CA SER A 362 12.45 -38.16 -3.42
C SER A 362 13.18 -39.00 -2.37
N ASN A 363 14.07 -38.34 -1.62
CA ASN A 363 14.73 -38.91 -0.44
C ASN A 363 13.85 -38.99 0.80
N ASN A 364 12.65 -38.40 0.75
CA ASN A 364 11.73 -38.42 1.88
C ASN A 364 10.88 -39.68 1.78
N VAL A 365 11.51 -40.83 1.99
CA VAL A 365 10.83 -42.11 2.05
C VAL A 365 11.24 -42.80 3.34
N SER A 366 10.28 -43.36 4.07
CA SER A 366 10.59 -44.07 5.30
C SER A 366 11.54 -45.24 5.03
N LYS A 367 12.35 -45.62 6.03
CA LYS A 367 13.32 -46.73 5.91
C LYS A 367 12.68 -48.05 5.45
N ASN A 368 11.38 -48.20 5.62
CA ASN A 368 10.62 -49.39 5.25
C ASN A 368 9.82 -49.23 3.93
N PHE A 369 9.99 -48.10 3.22
CA PHE A 369 9.25 -47.75 2.00
C PHE A 369 7.73 -47.76 2.18
N SER A 370 7.27 -47.53 3.41
CA SER A 370 5.86 -47.51 3.78
C SER A 370 5.24 -46.11 3.67
N GLU A 371 6.06 -45.06 3.75
CA GLU A 371 5.64 -43.66 3.73
C GLU A 371 6.54 -42.87 2.79
N VAL A 372 5.94 -41.98 2.01
CA VAL A 372 6.60 -41.04 1.10
C VAL A 372 6.14 -39.65 1.46
N TYR A 373 7.05 -38.71 1.68
CA TYR A 373 6.68 -37.34 2.02
C TYR A 373 6.72 -36.46 0.76
N ILE A 374 5.63 -35.74 0.53
CA ILE A 374 5.48 -34.74 -0.52
C ILE A 374 5.19 -33.37 0.11
N SER A 375 5.56 -32.29 -0.57
CA SER A 375 5.21 -30.93 -0.13
C SER A 375 3.80 -30.56 -0.59
N GLU A 376 3.05 -29.80 0.20
CA GLU A 376 1.68 -29.44 -0.17
C GLU A 376 1.60 -28.56 -1.43
N ASN A 377 2.57 -27.66 -1.59
CA ASN A 377 2.68 -26.79 -2.75
C ASN A 377 3.27 -27.49 -4.00
N LEU A 378 3.26 -28.82 -4.06
CA LEU A 378 3.63 -29.54 -5.26
C LEU A 378 2.62 -29.29 -6.40
N PRO A 379 3.08 -28.89 -7.60
CA PRO A 379 2.22 -28.74 -8.76
C PRO A 379 1.51 -30.05 -9.14
N ASN A 380 0.45 -29.93 -9.94
CA ASN A 380 -0.14 -31.08 -10.60
C ASN A 380 0.87 -31.77 -11.54
N ALA A 381 0.66 -33.06 -11.78
CA ALA A 381 1.53 -33.93 -12.57
C ALA A 381 2.99 -34.05 -12.07
N THR A 382 3.25 -33.75 -10.79
CA THR A 382 4.57 -33.93 -10.19
C THR A 382 4.86 -35.41 -9.99
N PHE A 383 6.07 -35.83 -10.34
CA PHE A 383 6.54 -37.21 -10.22
C PHE A 383 6.73 -37.64 -8.76
N ILE A 384 6.13 -38.78 -8.39
CA ILE A 384 6.25 -39.38 -7.05
C ILE A 384 7.10 -40.65 -7.12
N ALA A 385 6.73 -41.58 -8.00
CA ALA A 385 7.37 -42.89 -8.09
C ALA A 385 7.33 -43.46 -9.51
N TYR A 386 8.42 -44.12 -9.89
CA TYR A 386 8.47 -45.03 -11.01
C TYR A 386 8.10 -46.43 -10.54
N ILE A 387 7.29 -47.12 -11.34
CA ILE A 387 6.71 -48.41 -10.97
C ILE A 387 6.92 -49.40 -12.10
N LYS A 388 7.57 -50.52 -11.78
CA LYS A 388 7.71 -51.65 -12.69
C LYS A 388 6.81 -52.78 -12.20
N SER A 389 5.96 -53.27 -13.09
CA SER A 389 5.02 -54.36 -12.81
C SER A 389 5.14 -55.41 -13.90
N ASN A 390 5.03 -56.69 -13.53
CA ASN A 390 5.08 -57.81 -14.46
C ASN A 390 3.77 -58.02 -15.26
N SER A 391 2.71 -57.29 -14.91
CA SER A 391 1.44 -57.24 -15.63
C SER A 391 0.81 -55.85 -15.48
N ASN A 392 -0.34 -55.65 -16.14
CA ASN A 392 -1.04 -54.36 -16.13
C ASN A 392 -1.36 -53.93 -14.69
N LEU A 393 -1.02 -52.68 -14.36
CA LEU A 393 -1.15 -52.14 -13.01
C LEU A 393 -2.38 -51.25 -12.91
N GLN A 394 -3.14 -51.41 -11.84
CA GLN A 394 -4.28 -50.55 -11.51
C GLN A 394 -4.00 -49.79 -10.22
N LEU A 395 -4.31 -48.50 -10.25
CA LEU A 395 -4.39 -47.66 -9.06
C LEU A 395 -5.82 -47.78 -8.52
N ILE A 396 -5.98 -48.41 -7.36
CA ILE A 396 -7.29 -48.58 -6.71
C ILE A 396 -7.66 -47.31 -5.94
N THR A 397 -6.66 -46.54 -5.51
CA THR A 397 -6.88 -45.26 -4.83
C THR A 397 -7.70 -44.32 -5.72
N HIS A 398 -8.85 -43.87 -5.22
CA HIS A 398 -9.82 -43.12 -6.02
C HIS A 398 -9.59 -41.60 -6.05
N GLU A 399 -8.70 -41.06 -5.23
CA GLU A 399 -8.48 -39.60 -5.16
C GLU A 399 -7.00 -39.22 -4.98
N GLY A 400 -6.57 -38.22 -5.73
CA GLY A 400 -5.31 -37.48 -5.50
C GLY A 400 -4.15 -37.86 -6.42
N PHE A 401 -4.18 -39.01 -7.10
CA PHE A 401 -3.03 -39.47 -7.89
C PHE A 401 -3.48 -40.17 -9.15
N PHE A 402 -2.61 -40.18 -10.16
CA PHE A 402 -2.86 -40.96 -11.38
C PHE A 402 -1.62 -41.70 -11.83
N LEU A 403 -1.84 -42.82 -12.55
CA LEU A 403 -0.80 -43.58 -13.20
C LEU A 403 -0.69 -43.16 -14.66
N GLN A 404 0.50 -42.71 -15.07
CA GLN A 404 0.84 -42.55 -16.47
C GLN A 404 1.64 -43.77 -16.93
N LYS A 405 1.09 -44.51 -17.89
CA LYS A 405 1.75 -45.67 -18.50
C LYS A 405 2.87 -45.19 -19.43
N LEU A 406 4.08 -45.71 -19.23
CA LEU A 406 5.24 -45.43 -20.08
C LEU A 406 5.45 -46.54 -21.11
N THR A 407 5.43 -47.80 -20.66
CA THR A 407 5.52 -49.00 -21.52
C THR A 407 4.50 -50.05 -21.07
N GLU A 408 4.49 -51.24 -21.66
CA GLU A 408 3.58 -52.31 -21.24
C GLU A 408 3.68 -52.67 -19.75
N ASN A 409 4.90 -52.58 -19.19
CA ASN A 409 5.25 -53.05 -17.85
C ASN A 409 5.81 -51.94 -16.92
N SER A 410 5.71 -50.68 -17.34
CA SER A 410 6.24 -49.54 -16.57
C SER A 410 5.28 -48.36 -16.51
N PHE A 411 5.21 -47.75 -15.33
CA PHE A 411 4.26 -46.70 -14.99
C PHE A 411 4.94 -45.62 -14.15
N THR A 412 4.41 -44.41 -14.19
CA THR A 412 4.78 -43.31 -13.30
C THR A 412 3.57 -42.90 -12.49
N LEU A 413 3.75 -42.76 -11.19
CA LEU A 413 2.75 -42.22 -10.28
C LEU A 413 2.96 -40.71 -10.17
N LEU A 414 1.95 -39.96 -10.55
CA LEU A 414 1.97 -38.51 -10.59
C LEU A 414 0.86 -37.94 -9.68
N THR A 415 1.09 -36.72 -9.20
CA THR A 415 0.07 -35.93 -8.50
C THR A 415 -1.04 -35.50 -9.47
N ASP A 416 -2.31 -35.54 -9.08
CA ASP A 416 -3.41 -35.08 -9.96
C ASP A 416 -3.78 -33.60 -9.74
N ARG A 417 -3.33 -33.00 -8.62
CA ARG A 417 -3.67 -31.67 -8.15
C ARG A 417 -2.58 -31.10 -7.25
N ILE A 418 -2.78 -29.86 -6.81
CA ILE A 418 -2.03 -29.23 -5.72
C ILE A 418 -2.63 -29.71 -4.39
N TYR A 419 -1.79 -30.05 -3.42
CA TYR A 419 -2.22 -30.55 -2.12
C TYR A 419 -2.29 -29.42 -1.10
N ASP A 420 -3.01 -29.70 -0.03
CA ASP A 420 -3.26 -28.79 1.07
C ASP A 420 -3.27 -29.70 2.30
N ARG A 421 -2.25 -29.56 3.14
CA ARG A 421 -2.02 -30.43 4.30
C ARG A 421 -3.12 -30.22 5.34
N GLU A 422 -3.61 -28.99 5.50
CA GLU A 422 -4.68 -28.60 6.42
C GLU A 422 -5.99 -29.31 6.06
N LYS A 423 -6.19 -29.54 4.77
CA LYS A 423 -7.33 -30.32 4.27
C LYS A 423 -7.10 -31.83 4.44
N CYS A 424 -5.94 -32.34 4.05
CA CYS A 424 -5.63 -33.76 4.13
C CYS A 424 -4.12 -34.02 4.19
N SER A 425 -3.63 -34.39 5.36
CA SER A 425 -2.19 -34.59 5.62
C SER A 425 -1.64 -35.96 5.20
N SER A 426 -2.50 -36.92 4.84
CA SER A 426 -2.04 -38.25 4.42
C SER A 426 -2.99 -38.96 3.45
N TYR A 427 -2.42 -39.71 2.52
CA TYR A 427 -3.14 -40.47 1.51
C TYR A 427 -2.65 -41.92 1.46
N ASN A 428 -3.57 -42.88 1.50
CA ASN A 428 -3.25 -44.30 1.37
C ASN A 428 -3.25 -44.71 -0.11
N VAL A 429 -2.08 -44.95 -0.69
CA VAL A 429 -1.96 -45.40 -2.07
C VAL A 429 -2.02 -46.92 -2.14
N HIS A 430 -2.93 -47.44 -2.96
CA HIS A 430 -3.12 -48.87 -3.19
C HIS A 430 -2.96 -49.20 -4.68
N LEU A 431 -1.91 -49.96 -4.97
CA LEU A 431 -1.60 -50.48 -6.29
C LEU A 431 -1.92 -51.98 -6.34
N ARG A 432 -2.51 -52.43 -7.45
CA ARG A 432 -2.82 -53.84 -7.65
C ARG A 432 -2.51 -54.27 -9.08
N ASN A 433 -1.89 -55.45 -9.19
CA ASN A 433 -1.85 -56.22 -10.43
C ASN A 433 -2.60 -57.54 -10.23
N GLU A 434 -2.67 -58.38 -11.26
CA GLU A 434 -3.48 -59.62 -11.25
C GLU A 434 -3.20 -60.56 -10.06
N ASN A 435 -1.99 -60.55 -9.51
CA ASN A 435 -1.56 -61.50 -8.49
C ASN A 435 -1.17 -60.85 -7.15
N ILE A 436 -0.93 -59.54 -7.10
CA ILE A 436 -0.30 -58.85 -5.96
C ILE A 436 -0.85 -57.46 -5.75
N GLU A 437 -0.93 -57.07 -4.47
CA GLU A 437 -1.26 -55.73 -4.01
C GLU A 437 -0.06 -55.10 -3.29
N ARG A 438 0.15 -53.80 -3.49
CA ARG A 438 1.15 -53.01 -2.77
C ARG A 438 0.50 -51.74 -2.23
N LYS A 439 0.72 -51.46 -0.94
CA LYS A 439 0.15 -50.32 -0.23
C LYS A 439 1.26 -49.50 0.42
N PHE A 440 1.15 -48.19 0.35
CA PHE A 440 2.02 -47.24 1.05
C PHE A 440 1.25 -45.93 1.28
N GLN A 441 1.77 -45.09 2.16
CA GLN A 441 1.20 -43.78 2.48
C GLN A 441 2.01 -42.67 1.82
N ILE A 442 1.30 -41.65 1.36
CA ILE A 442 1.87 -40.37 0.99
C ILE A 442 1.52 -39.38 2.09
N ILE A 443 2.52 -38.82 2.76
CA ILE A 443 2.38 -37.83 3.82
C ILE A 443 2.63 -36.46 3.22
N VAL A 444 1.71 -35.52 3.41
CA VAL A 444 1.90 -34.14 2.98
C VAL A 444 2.66 -33.40 4.09
N THR A 445 3.74 -32.72 3.70
CA THR A 445 4.59 -31.93 4.60
C THR A 445 4.15 -30.48 4.59
N ASP A 446 4.17 -29.91 5.79
CA ASP A 446 3.79 -28.54 6.12
C ASP A 446 4.72 -27.49 5.49
N ILE A 447 4.09 -26.45 4.96
CA ILE A 447 4.68 -25.17 4.60
C ILE A 447 3.93 -24.10 5.40
N ASN A 448 4.66 -23.11 5.92
CA ASN A 448 4.02 -21.99 6.59
C ASN A 448 3.34 -21.07 5.56
N ASP A 449 2.09 -21.37 5.22
CA ASP A 449 1.27 -20.58 4.29
C ASP A 449 -0.09 -20.16 4.87
N CYS A 450 -0.44 -20.62 6.09
CA CYS A 450 -1.59 -20.12 6.82
C CYS A 450 -1.22 -18.94 7.74
N LYS A 451 -1.94 -17.83 7.59
CA LYS A 451 -1.84 -16.72 8.56
C LYS A 451 -2.64 -17.05 9.82
N PRO A 452 -2.15 -16.72 11.03
CA PRO A 452 -2.92 -16.92 12.26
C PRO A 452 -4.27 -16.18 12.23
N ILE A 453 -5.34 -16.88 12.57
CA ILE A 453 -6.70 -16.36 12.62
C ILE A 453 -7.11 -16.13 14.07
N TRP A 454 -7.57 -14.92 14.39
CA TRP A 454 -8.11 -14.62 15.71
C TRP A 454 -9.47 -15.27 15.91
N ASN A 455 -9.69 -15.87 17.08
CA ASN A 455 -10.97 -16.51 17.42
C ASN A 455 -12.15 -15.53 17.48
N SER A 456 -11.88 -14.22 17.56
CA SER A 456 -12.89 -13.17 17.46
C SER A 456 -12.35 -11.93 16.75
N SER A 457 -13.19 -11.32 15.91
CA SER A 457 -12.94 -10.01 15.28
C SER A 457 -13.36 -8.83 16.18
N ILE A 458 -14.13 -9.11 17.23
CA ILE A 458 -14.67 -8.10 18.16
C ILE A 458 -14.54 -8.62 19.59
N LEU A 459 -13.85 -7.86 20.44
CA LEU A 459 -13.83 -8.10 21.88
C LEU A 459 -14.72 -7.04 22.56
N ASN A 460 -15.82 -7.50 23.18
CA ASN A 460 -16.64 -6.66 24.04
C ASN A 460 -16.14 -6.80 25.47
N ILE A 461 -15.80 -5.67 26.09
CA ILE A 461 -15.40 -5.64 27.49
C ILE A 461 -16.39 -4.76 28.23
N ASP A 462 -17.09 -5.37 29.18
CA ASP A 462 -17.90 -4.65 30.16
C ASP A 462 -17.03 -4.43 31.41
N LEU A 463 -16.71 -3.17 31.70
CA LEU A 463 -15.98 -2.79 32.91
C LEU A 463 -16.96 -2.22 33.93
N ASP A 464 -17.15 -2.95 35.03
CA ASP A 464 -17.84 -2.43 36.22
C ASP A 464 -16.91 -1.47 36.96
N LEU A 465 -17.36 -0.22 37.16
CA LEU A 465 -16.56 0.91 37.65
C LEU A 465 -16.14 0.85 39.14
N TYR A 466 -16.13 -0.33 39.77
CA TYR A 466 -15.56 -0.54 41.11
C TYR A 466 -14.11 -1.06 41.09
N ILE A 467 -13.44 -1.04 39.93
CA ILE A 467 -12.05 -1.44 39.80
C ILE A 467 -11.15 -0.25 40.20
N GLN A 468 -10.26 -0.46 41.18
CA GLN A 468 -9.23 0.52 41.56
C GLN A 468 -8.39 0.89 40.32
N LEU A 469 -8.43 2.17 39.95
CA LEU A 469 -7.91 2.79 38.72
C LEU A 469 -6.38 2.74 38.50
N ASN A 470 -5.65 1.85 39.19
CA ASN A 470 -4.19 1.76 39.09
C ASN A 470 -3.64 0.39 38.65
N GLU A 471 -4.47 -0.62 38.38
CA GLU A 471 -4.01 -1.91 37.86
C GLU A 471 -4.26 -2.08 36.35
N PRO A 472 -3.29 -2.60 35.58
CA PRO A 472 -3.45 -2.79 34.15
C PRO A 472 -4.44 -3.92 33.85
N ILE A 473 -5.44 -3.62 33.03
CA ILE A 473 -6.33 -4.65 32.46
C ILE A 473 -5.52 -5.46 31.45
N VAL A 474 -5.24 -6.73 31.79
CA VAL A 474 -4.56 -7.68 30.89
C VAL A 474 -5.62 -8.43 30.09
N LEU A 475 -5.64 -8.22 28.78
CA LEU A 475 -6.49 -8.96 27.85
C LEU A 475 -5.67 -10.08 27.23
N THR A 476 -6.22 -11.30 27.25
CA THR A 476 -5.65 -12.45 26.57
C THR A 476 -6.47 -12.72 25.32
N LEU A 477 -5.83 -12.68 24.16
CA LEU A 477 -6.43 -13.02 22.87
C LEU A 477 -5.82 -14.34 22.41
N ASN A 478 -6.69 -15.26 21.98
CA ASN A 478 -6.27 -16.53 21.40
C ASN A 478 -6.46 -16.43 19.88
N ALA A 479 -5.45 -16.87 19.15
CA ALA A 479 -5.52 -17.10 17.72
C ALA A 479 -5.17 -18.56 17.44
N THR A 480 -5.70 -19.07 16.34
CA THR A 480 -5.41 -20.40 15.81
C THR A 480 -4.66 -20.24 14.52
N ASP A 481 -3.58 -20.98 14.37
CA ASP A 481 -2.82 -21.11 13.15
C ASP A 481 -2.87 -22.60 12.79
N TYR A 482 -3.11 -22.87 11.52
CA TYR A 482 -3.35 -24.22 11.06
C TYR A 482 -2.05 -24.94 10.69
N ASP A 483 -0.91 -24.25 10.54
CA ASP A 483 0.40 -24.84 10.24
C ASP A 483 0.91 -25.74 11.40
N GLU A 484 1.83 -26.68 11.10
CA GLU A 484 2.45 -27.55 12.13
C GLU A 484 3.32 -26.73 13.10
N ASN A 485 3.24 -27.03 14.39
CA ASN A 485 4.07 -26.40 15.43
C ASN A 485 3.93 -24.86 15.54
N SER A 486 2.82 -24.30 15.08
CA SER A 486 2.53 -22.88 15.19
C SER A 486 2.25 -22.48 16.66
N HIS A 487 3.22 -21.80 17.28
CA HIS A 487 3.05 -21.20 18.61
C HIS A 487 2.33 -19.86 18.49
N VAL A 488 1.00 -19.88 18.51
CA VAL A 488 0.20 -18.65 18.48
C VAL A 488 -0.12 -18.19 19.89
N GLY A 489 0.65 -17.22 20.39
CA GLY A 489 0.41 -16.59 21.68
C GLY A 489 0.79 -15.13 21.65
N TYR A 490 -0.21 -14.24 21.57
CA TYR A 490 0.02 -12.80 21.59
C TYR A 490 -0.44 -12.20 22.92
N ARG A 491 0.50 -11.63 23.69
CA ARG A 491 0.21 -10.94 24.95
C ARG A 491 0.57 -9.46 24.81
N LYS A 492 -0.41 -8.62 24.47
CA LYS A 492 -0.22 -7.17 24.40
C LYS A 492 -0.79 -6.48 25.63
N LYS A 493 0.07 -5.80 26.39
CA LYS A 493 -0.37 -4.85 27.44
C LYS A 493 -0.72 -3.53 26.77
N LYS A 494 -1.95 -3.05 26.91
CA LYS A 494 -2.38 -1.73 26.41
C LYS A 494 -2.85 -0.90 27.59
N TYR A 495 -2.33 0.31 27.71
CA TYR A 495 -2.77 1.29 28.69
C TYR A 495 -3.94 2.07 28.08
N ILE A 496 -5.10 2.04 28.74
CA ILE A 496 -6.22 2.93 28.41
C ILE A 496 -6.16 4.06 29.44
N MET A 497 -5.68 5.25 29.03
CA MET A 497 -5.85 6.45 29.85
C MET A 497 -7.19 7.08 29.50
N ALA A 498 -8.13 7.05 30.44
CA ALA A 498 -9.36 7.81 30.36
C ALA A 498 -9.19 9.09 31.19
N THR A 499 -9.19 10.25 30.55
CA THR A 499 -9.34 11.54 31.25
C THR A 499 -10.82 11.80 31.41
N MET A 500 -11.32 11.80 32.66
CA MET A 500 -12.71 12.12 32.95
C MET A 500 -12.86 13.64 33.16
N ASP A 501 -13.60 14.29 32.26
CA ASP A 501 -14.24 15.57 32.55
C ASP A 501 -15.68 15.28 33.03
N ASN A 502 -15.91 15.43 34.34
CA ASN A 502 -17.20 15.63 35.02
C ASN A 502 -18.48 14.99 34.40
N ILE A 503 -18.49 13.68 34.15
CA ILE A 503 -19.72 12.93 33.86
C ILE A 503 -19.76 11.63 34.67
N ASN A 504 -20.83 11.44 35.46
CA ASN A 504 -21.13 10.19 36.18
C ASN A 504 -21.52 9.08 35.20
N ILE A 505 -20.53 8.35 34.67
CA ILE A 505 -20.75 7.19 33.81
C ILE A 505 -20.82 5.93 34.70
N LYS A 506 -21.94 5.19 34.66
CA LYS A 506 -22.16 3.96 35.46
C LYS A 506 -21.48 2.70 34.88
N SER A 507 -21.28 2.66 33.57
CA SER A 507 -20.58 1.56 32.87
C SER A 507 -20.00 2.09 31.56
N ILE A 508 -18.85 1.56 31.16
CA ILE A 508 -18.22 1.85 29.86
C ILE A 508 -18.20 0.54 29.07
N ASN A 509 -18.84 0.55 27.90
CA ASN A 509 -18.79 -0.56 26.98
C ASN A 509 -17.69 -0.27 25.94
N ILE A 510 -16.59 -1.01 26.00
CA ILE A 510 -15.48 -0.84 25.06
C ILE A 510 -15.59 -1.93 24.00
N LYS A 511 -15.88 -1.52 22.76
CA LYS A 511 -15.78 -2.38 21.58
C LYS A 511 -14.39 -2.24 20.97
N LEU A 512 -13.59 -3.30 21.09
CA LEU A 512 -12.30 -3.38 20.40
C LEU A 512 -12.48 -4.18 19.12
N TYR A 513 -12.25 -3.52 17.99
CA TYR A 513 -12.19 -4.18 16.69
C TYR A 513 -10.76 -4.67 16.47
N ILE A 514 -10.61 -5.98 16.25
CA ILE A 514 -9.33 -6.59 15.90
C ILE A 514 -9.24 -6.53 14.38
N ARG A 515 -8.42 -5.60 13.87
CA ARG A 515 -8.12 -5.50 12.44
C ARG A 515 -6.86 -6.32 12.18
N ILE A 516 -7.01 -7.41 11.42
CA ILE A 516 -5.95 -8.29 10.94
C ILE A 516 -4.98 -7.47 10.09
#